data_AF-A0A9Q8L9K5-F1
#
_entry.id   AF-A0A9Q8L9K5-F1
#
_cell.length_a   1.000
_cell.length_b   1.000
_cell.length_c   1.000
_cell.angle_alpha   90.00
_cell.angle_beta   90.00
_cell.angle_gamma   90.00
#
_symmetry.space_group_name_H-M   'P 1'
#
loop_
_entity.id
_entity.type
_entity.pdbx_description
1 polymer ?
#
loop_
_entity_poly.entity_id
_entity_poly.type
_entity_poly.pdbx_seq_one_letter_code
_entity_poly.pdbx_strand_id
1 'polypeptide(L)'
;MHESFTMAANGPFSGWWMTPVQAIAALSAGINCGASGLQSPLTMPMLELPEIPTVYAGKQLRWLLAKSDVIFPRVNGFGTLSNLALTVICYLKSDQSRAASEKLPILMTAFLCNVGATVWTLVFMLPRNNGMRKFSKAVEENPEDTKSEREFRRIQGEWKKYAIGRATLMLFASAAGIYSVFVDGKFAN
;
A
#
# COMPACT_ATOMS: atom_id res chain seq x y z
N MET A 1 46.43 4.32 11.27
CA MET A 1 45.30 4.24 10.30
C MET A 1 44.11 3.46 10.90
N HIS A 2 43.80 3.66 12.18
CA HIS A 2 42.77 2.86 12.91
C HIS A 2 41.71 3.73 13.61
N GLU A 3 41.87 5.06 13.62
CA GLU A 3 40.98 5.98 14.36
C GLU A 3 39.84 6.59 13.52
N SER A 4 39.91 6.48 12.19
CA SER A 4 38.90 7.10 11.31
C SER A 4 37.58 6.31 11.22
N PHE A 5 37.57 5.04 11.65
CA PHE A 5 36.36 4.20 11.60
C PHE A 5 35.45 4.36 12.82
N THR A 6 35.99 4.75 13.98
CA THR A 6 35.22 4.91 15.22
C THR A 6 34.44 6.23 15.28
N MET A 7 34.87 7.28 14.57
CA MET A 7 34.11 8.54 14.51
C MET A 7 32.82 8.47 13.69
N ALA A 8 32.66 7.50 12.78
CA ALA A 8 31.45 7.34 11.96
C ALA A 8 30.27 6.73 12.73
N ALA A 9 30.51 6.06 13.87
CA ALA A 9 29.47 5.44 14.69
C ALA A 9 28.68 6.46 15.54
N ASN A 10 29.27 7.62 15.86
CA ASN A 10 28.72 8.60 16.81
C ASN A 10 28.36 9.96 16.19
N GLY A 11 28.28 10.07 14.87
CA GLY A 11 27.85 11.30 14.20
C GLY A 11 26.34 11.56 14.35
N PRO A 12 25.85 12.79 14.09
CA PRO A 12 24.40 13.13 14.11
C PRO A 12 23.53 12.32 13.12
N PHE A 13 24.15 11.43 12.34
CA PHE A 13 23.54 10.49 11.41
C PHE A 13 23.53 9.03 11.91
N SER A 14 23.62 8.79 13.23
CA SER A 14 23.63 7.46 13.88
C SER A 14 22.33 6.63 13.74
N GLY A 15 21.54 6.84 12.68
CA GLY A 15 20.31 6.10 12.38
C GLY A 15 19.04 6.67 13.02
N TRP A 16 19.16 7.32 14.19
CA TRP A 16 18.00 7.74 14.99
C TRP A 16 17.05 8.76 14.33
N TRP A 17 17.56 9.62 13.45
CA TRP A 17 16.73 10.65 12.80
C TRP A 17 15.85 10.10 11.67
N MET A 18 16.20 8.94 11.09
CA MET A 18 15.43 8.29 10.01
C MET A 18 14.27 7.46 10.55
N THR A 19 14.40 6.96 11.78
CA THR A 19 13.45 6.06 12.45
C THR A 19 12.01 6.57 12.45
N PRO A 20 11.70 7.85 12.76
CA PRO A 20 10.32 8.33 12.79
C PRO A 20 9.67 8.32 11.40
N VAL A 21 10.41 8.76 10.37
CA VAL A 21 9.90 8.82 8.99
C VAL A 21 9.72 7.41 8.43
N GLN A 22 10.66 6.51 8.72
CA GLN A 22 10.61 5.10 8.33
C GLN A 22 9.44 4.37 9.03
N ALA A 23 9.22 4.62 10.31
CA ALA A 23 8.11 4.05 11.08
C ALA A 23 6.75 4.53 10.54
N ILE A 24 6.61 5.83 10.24
CA ILE A 24 5.38 6.36 9.65
C ILE A 24 5.15 5.79 8.24
N ALA A 25 6.21 5.65 7.42
CA ALA A 25 6.11 5.05 6.09
C ALA A 25 5.71 3.57 6.16
N ALA A 26 6.29 2.80 7.07
CA ALA A 26 5.96 1.40 7.31
C ALA A 26 4.52 1.24 7.85
N LEU A 27 4.10 2.05 8.81
CA LEU A 27 2.73 2.07 9.33
C LEU A 27 1.72 2.45 8.25
N SER A 28 2.05 3.42 7.38
CA SER A 28 1.19 3.82 6.25
C SER A 28 1.03 2.69 5.23
N ALA A 29 2.10 1.94 4.95
CA ALA A 29 2.05 0.74 4.11
C ALA A 29 1.23 -0.37 4.80
N GLY A 30 1.41 -0.57 6.10
CA GLY A 30 0.66 -1.51 6.93
C GLY A 30 -0.84 -1.21 6.98
N ILE A 31 -1.23 0.06 7.16
CA ILE A 31 -2.63 0.50 7.14
C ILE A 31 -3.24 0.30 5.75
N ASN A 32 -2.52 0.59 4.67
CA ASN A 32 -2.99 0.32 3.31
C ASN A 32 -3.12 -1.19 3.03
N CYS A 33 -2.20 -2.01 3.55
CA CYS A 33 -2.27 -3.46 3.48
C CYS A 33 -3.49 -3.97 4.26
N GLY A 34 -3.66 -3.53 5.51
CA GLY A 34 -4.80 -3.90 6.35
C GLY A 34 -6.11 -3.46 5.75
N ALA A 35 -6.20 -2.26 5.18
CA ALA A 35 -7.41 -1.82 4.52
C ALA A 35 -7.72 -2.60 3.23
N SER A 36 -6.72 -2.93 2.42
CA SER A 36 -6.91 -3.78 1.23
C SER A 36 -7.25 -5.23 1.61
N GLY A 37 -6.60 -5.73 2.66
CA GLY A 37 -6.74 -7.07 3.22
C GLY A 37 -7.94 -7.26 4.14
N LEU A 38 -8.60 -6.19 4.60
CA LEU A 38 -9.88 -6.24 5.33
C LEU A 38 -11.04 -5.92 4.38
N GLN A 39 -10.89 -4.96 3.45
CA GLN A 39 -11.95 -4.68 2.46
C GLN A 39 -12.18 -5.86 1.52
N SER A 40 -11.13 -6.55 1.07
CA SER A 40 -11.23 -7.66 0.11
C SER A 40 -11.92 -8.93 0.65
N PRO A 41 -11.60 -9.42 1.87
CA PRO A 41 -12.24 -10.62 2.42
C PRO A 41 -13.37 -10.38 3.43
N LEU A 42 -13.57 -9.18 3.98
CA LEU A 42 -14.70 -8.92 4.89
C LEU A 42 -15.80 -8.12 4.22
N THR A 43 -15.46 -6.99 3.60
CA THR A 43 -16.48 -6.09 3.04
C THR A 43 -17.03 -6.60 1.71
N MET A 44 -16.18 -7.19 0.88
CA MET A 44 -16.55 -7.63 -0.46
C MET A 44 -17.37 -8.94 -0.52
N PRO A 45 -17.16 -9.95 0.35
CA PRO A 45 -18.04 -11.12 0.42
C PRO A 45 -19.41 -10.81 1.04
N MET A 46 -19.46 -9.89 2.00
CA MET A 46 -20.72 -9.41 2.57
C MET A 46 -21.59 -8.73 1.49
N LEU A 47 -20.97 -8.08 0.51
CA LEU A 47 -21.67 -7.50 -0.65
C LEU A 47 -22.08 -8.53 -1.70
N GLU A 48 -21.64 -9.79 -1.61
CA GLU A 48 -21.92 -10.90 -2.52
C GLU A 48 -22.89 -11.95 -1.96
N LEU A 49 -23.40 -11.75 -0.74
CA LEU A 49 -24.37 -12.65 -0.15
C LEU A 49 -25.62 -12.74 -1.05
N PRO A 50 -26.09 -13.95 -1.39
CA PRO A 50 -27.22 -14.15 -2.29
C PRO A 50 -28.53 -13.58 -1.73
N GLU A 51 -28.59 -13.39 -0.42
CA GLU A 51 -29.73 -12.81 0.30
C GLU A 51 -29.80 -11.28 0.18
N ILE A 52 -28.73 -10.62 -0.27
CA ILE A 52 -28.68 -9.17 -0.39
C ILE A 52 -28.94 -8.76 -1.85
N PRO A 53 -30.02 -8.01 -2.14
CA PRO A 53 -30.28 -7.52 -3.49
C PRO A 53 -29.10 -6.73 -4.04
N THR A 54 -28.73 -7.02 -5.29
CA THR A 54 -27.55 -6.45 -5.95
C THR A 54 -27.58 -4.91 -6.02
N VAL A 55 -28.76 -4.31 -6.00
CA VAL A 55 -28.97 -2.85 -5.89
C VAL A 55 -28.36 -2.27 -4.60
N TYR A 56 -28.61 -2.89 -3.45
CA TYR A 56 -28.08 -2.42 -2.16
C TYR A 56 -26.57 -2.65 -2.06
N ALA A 57 -26.10 -3.81 -2.54
CA ALA A 57 -24.67 -4.10 -2.64
C ALA A 57 -23.95 -3.07 -3.53
N GLY A 58 -24.54 -2.71 -4.67
CA GLY A 58 -24.01 -1.69 -5.58
C GLY A 58 -23.99 -0.28 -4.98
N LYS A 59 -24.99 0.11 -4.20
CA LYS A 59 -25.02 1.38 -3.45
C LYS A 59 -23.90 1.46 -2.42
N GLN A 60 -23.79 0.45 -1.57
CA GLN A 60 -22.76 0.40 -0.53
C GLN A 60 -21.35 0.35 -1.12
N LEU A 61 -21.15 -0.42 -2.20
CA LEU A 61 -19.88 -0.49 -2.90
C LEU A 61 -19.48 0.87 -3.49
N ARG A 62 -20.40 1.59 -4.14
CA ARG A 62 -20.10 2.93 -4.68
C ARG A 62 -19.72 3.91 -3.57
N TRP A 63 -20.43 3.88 -2.44
CA TRP A 63 -20.09 4.72 -1.29
C TRP A 63 -18.69 4.39 -0.74
N LEU A 64 -18.37 3.11 -0.59
CA LEU A 64 -17.04 2.65 -0.16
C LEU A 64 -15.94 3.05 -1.14
N LEU A 65 -16.18 2.91 -2.45
CA LEU A 65 -15.23 3.34 -3.48
C LEU A 65 -15.04 4.85 -3.46
N ALA A 66 -16.09 5.63 -3.26
CA ALA A 66 -16.00 7.09 -3.19
C ALA A 66 -15.17 7.56 -1.98
N LYS A 67 -15.31 6.90 -0.82
CA LYS A 67 -14.47 7.19 0.36
C LYS A 67 -13.04 6.71 0.18
N SER A 68 -12.86 5.53 -0.40
CA SER A 68 -11.56 4.92 -0.70
C SER A 68 -10.72 5.79 -1.64
N ASP A 69 -11.33 6.38 -2.68
CA ASP A 69 -10.65 7.26 -3.65
C ASP A 69 -10.10 8.56 -3.03
N VAL A 70 -10.65 9.02 -1.91
CA VAL A 70 -10.16 10.23 -1.23
C VAL A 70 -9.00 9.89 -0.28
N ILE A 71 -9.09 8.74 0.41
CA ILE A 71 -8.18 8.40 1.51
C ILE A 71 -6.93 7.69 1.00
N PHE A 72 -7.08 6.60 0.25
CA PHE A 72 -5.94 5.74 -0.09
C PHE A 72 -4.88 6.37 -0.99
N PRO A 73 -5.21 7.19 -2.01
CA PRO A 73 -4.18 7.85 -2.82
C PRO A 73 -3.29 8.77 -2.00
N ARG A 74 -3.84 9.46 -1.00
CA ARG A 74 -3.08 10.36 -0.12
C ARG A 74 -2.14 9.59 0.79
N VAL A 75 -2.64 8.53 1.43
CA VAL A 75 -1.82 7.69 2.33
C VAL A 75 -0.73 6.97 1.54
N ASN A 76 -1.05 6.44 0.36
CA ASN A 76 -0.08 5.76 -0.49
C ASN A 76 0.96 6.72 -1.09
N GLY A 77 0.54 7.93 -1.48
CA GLY A 77 1.44 8.99 -1.94
C GLY A 77 2.43 9.42 -0.85
N PHE A 78 1.96 9.61 0.39
CA PHE A 78 2.82 9.93 1.52
C PHE A 78 3.85 8.82 1.81
N GLY A 79 3.43 7.56 1.82
CA GLY A 79 4.33 6.42 2.03
C GLY A 79 5.37 6.27 0.91
N THR A 80 4.98 6.49 -0.34
CA THR A 80 5.88 6.41 -1.50
C THR A 80 6.91 7.55 -1.50
N LEU A 81 6.48 8.79 -1.26
CA LEU A 81 7.36 9.95 -1.16
C LEU A 81 8.33 9.85 0.02
N SER A 82 7.87 9.38 1.17
CA SER A 82 8.70 9.19 2.36
C SER A 82 9.78 8.13 2.12
N ASN A 83 9.42 6.99 1.52
CA ASN A 83 10.40 5.97 1.16
C ASN A 83 11.39 6.45 0.10
N LEU A 84 10.95 7.21 -0.92
CA LEU A 84 11.83 7.80 -1.93
C LEU A 84 12.85 8.76 -1.29
N ALA A 85 12.38 9.68 -0.44
CA ALA A 85 13.24 10.63 0.24
C ALA A 85 14.30 9.91 1.11
N LEU A 86 13.89 8.88 1.86
CA LEU A 86 14.81 8.07 2.65
C LEU A 86 15.80 7.29 1.79
N THR A 87 15.36 6.70 0.67
CA THR A 87 16.26 6.02 -0.27
C THR A 87 17.32 6.98 -0.83
N VAL A 88 16.93 8.19 -1.25
CA VAL A 88 17.85 9.20 -1.78
C VAL A 88 18.85 9.64 -0.71
N ILE A 89 18.39 9.87 0.53
CA ILE A 89 19.28 10.28 1.62
C ILE A 89 20.25 9.16 2.01
N CYS A 90 19.78 7.90 2.07
CA CYS A 90 20.67 6.76 2.32
C CYS A 90 21.68 6.54 1.18
N TYR A 91 21.31 6.82 -0.07
CA TYR A 91 22.22 6.77 -1.21
C TYR A 91 23.32 7.83 -1.10
N LEU A 92 22.97 9.08 -0.79
CA LEU A 92 23.94 10.18 -0.66
C LEU A 92 24.86 10.04 0.57
N LYS A 93 24.44 9.24 1.56
CA LYS A 93 25.17 9.02 2.82
C LYS A 93 25.76 7.61 2.95
N SER A 94 25.69 6.77 1.91
CA SER A 94 26.16 5.39 1.94
C SER A 94 27.62 5.26 2.35
N ASP A 95 28.46 6.18 1.86
CA ASP A 95 29.91 6.15 2.10
C ASP A 95 30.29 6.74 3.47
N GLN A 96 29.36 7.44 4.11
CA GLN A 96 29.56 8.14 5.39
C GLN A 96 28.95 7.39 6.58
N SER A 97 28.04 6.45 6.34
CA SER A 97 27.34 5.70 7.38
C SER A 97 27.10 4.25 6.97
N ARG A 98 27.65 3.33 7.76
CA ARG A 98 27.44 1.88 7.57
C ARG A 98 25.97 1.50 7.66
N ALA A 99 25.21 2.15 8.54
CA ALA A 99 23.76 1.97 8.64
C ALA A 99 23.05 2.38 7.34
N ALA A 100 23.44 3.50 6.73
CA ALA A 100 22.86 3.95 5.45
C ALA A 100 23.18 2.97 4.30
N SER A 101 24.40 2.44 4.25
CA SER A 101 24.79 1.45 3.23
C SER A 101 24.03 0.12 3.36
N GLU A 102 23.82 -0.39 4.58
CA GLU A 102 23.07 -1.64 4.78
C GLU A 102 21.55 -1.47 4.56
N LYS A 103 21.03 -0.26 4.80
CA LYS A 103 19.62 0.08 4.60
C LYS A 103 19.22 0.32 3.16
N LEU A 104 20.13 0.83 2.35
CA LEU A 104 19.88 1.21 0.97
C LEU A 104 19.15 0.11 0.16
N PRO A 105 19.58 -1.17 0.13
CA PRO A 105 18.86 -2.21 -0.61
C PRO A 105 17.46 -2.51 -0.06
N ILE A 106 17.28 -2.41 1.27
CA ILE A 106 16.01 -2.66 1.95
C ILE A 106 15.01 -1.54 1.63
N LEU A 107 15.47 -0.29 1.73
CA LEU A 107 14.71 0.91 1.39
C LEU A 107 14.34 0.96 -0.09
N MET A 108 15.27 0.58 -0.96
CA MET A 108 15.01 0.48 -2.39
C MET A 108 13.96 -0.59 -2.71
N THR A 109 14.00 -1.74 -2.03
CA THR A 109 12.96 -2.78 -2.14
C THR A 109 11.61 -2.24 -1.69
N ALA A 110 11.55 -1.57 -0.53
CA ALA A 110 10.32 -0.96 -0.03
C ALA A 110 9.76 0.09 -1.01
N PHE A 111 10.62 0.93 -1.59
CA PHE A 111 10.24 1.91 -2.60
C PHE A 111 9.67 1.23 -3.87
N LEU A 112 10.37 0.24 -4.43
CA LEU A 112 9.92 -0.49 -5.62
C LEU A 112 8.60 -1.22 -5.37
N CYS A 113 8.40 -1.81 -4.19
CA CYS A 113 7.12 -2.43 -3.82
C CYS A 113 5.98 -1.41 -3.72
N ASN A 114 6.22 -0.19 -3.21
CA ASN A 114 5.21 0.87 -3.18
C ASN A 114 4.87 1.42 -4.58
N VAL A 115 5.89 1.60 -5.44
CA VAL A 115 5.69 1.96 -6.85
C VAL A 115 4.91 0.86 -7.56
N GLY A 116 5.30 -0.40 -7.39
CA GLY A 116 4.62 -1.56 -7.94
C GLY A 116 3.17 -1.65 -7.49
N ALA A 117 2.89 -1.45 -6.20
CA ALA A 117 1.52 -1.42 -5.67
C ALA A 117 0.69 -0.27 -6.28
N THR A 118 1.31 0.88 -6.52
CA THR A 118 0.66 2.02 -7.17
C THR A 118 0.33 1.72 -8.63
N VAL A 119 1.30 1.23 -9.40
CA VAL A 119 1.10 0.82 -10.80
C VAL A 119 0.05 -0.28 -10.89
N TRP A 120 0.09 -1.27 -9.99
CA TRP A 120 -0.91 -2.34 -9.90
C TRP A 120 -2.32 -1.79 -9.68
N THR A 121 -2.45 -0.79 -8.81
CA THR A 121 -3.73 -0.12 -8.56
C THR A 121 -4.25 0.58 -9.82
N LEU A 122 -3.37 1.31 -10.52
CA LEU A 122 -3.74 2.06 -11.72
C LEU A 122 -4.12 1.15 -12.90
N VAL A 123 -3.34 0.10 -13.13
CA VAL A 123 -3.51 -0.81 -14.28
C VAL A 123 -4.64 -1.81 -14.03
N PHE A 124 -4.68 -2.42 -12.85
CA PHE A 124 -5.62 -3.50 -12.58
C PHE A 124 -6.86 -3.03 -11.83
N MET A 125 -6.73 -2.29 -10.73
CA MET A 125 -7.87 -2.00 -9.86
C MET A 125 -8.77 -0.86 -10.37
N LEU A 126 -8.21 0.24 -10.91
CA LEU A 126 -8.99 1.38 -11.40
C LEU A 126 -10.01 1.02 -12.50
N PRO A 127 -9.66 0.26 -13.55
CA PRO A 127 -10.64 -0.15 -14.56
C PRO A 127 -11.80 -0.96 -13.97
N ARG A 128 -11.52 -1.83 -12.99
CA ARG A 128 -12.57 -2.61 -12.30
C ARG A 128 -13.41 -1.73 -11.39
N ASN A 129 -12.83 -0.76 -10.67
CA ASN A 129 -13.58 0.21 -9.88
C ASN A 129 -14.59 0.98 -10.75
N ASN A 130 -14.14 1.43 -11.92
CA ASN A 130 -15.00 2.13 -12.88
C ASN A 130 -16.07 1.21 -13.47
N GLY A 131 -15.72 -0.05 -13.78
CA GLY A 131 -16.67 -1.08 -14.19
C GLY A 131 -17.75 -1.34 -13.13
N MET A 132 -17.36 -1.56 -11.88
CA MET A 132 -18.28 -1.76 -10.76
C MET A 132 -19.20 -0.55 -10.56
N ARG A 133 -18.69 0.69 -10.68
CA ARG A 133 -19.50 1.91 -10.65
C ARG A 133 -20.53 1.96 -11.78
N LYS A 134 -20.11 1.63 -13.00
CA LYS A 134 -20.98 1.61 -14.19
C LYS A 134 -22.12 0.60 -14.04
N PHE A 135 -21.79 -0.65 -13.74
CA PHE A 135 -22.80 -1.72 -13.67
C PHE A 135 -23.68 -1.61 -12.43
N SER A 136 -23.15 -1.15 -11.28
CA SER A 136 -24.01 -0.88 -10.11
C SER A 136 -25.02 0.24 -10.36
N LYS A 137 -24.68 1.25 -11.18
CA LYS A 137 -25.62 2.30 -11.58
C LYS A 137 -26.68 1.78 -12.55
N ALA A 138 -26.27 0.94 -13.51
CA ALA A 138 -27.20 0.29 -14.45
C ALA A 138 -28.21 -0.62 -13.73
N VAL A 139 -27.76 -1.41 -12.74
CA VAL A 139 -28.64 -2.27 -11.92
C VAL A 139 -29.57 -1.44 -11.01
N GLU A 140 -29.15 -0.25 -10.58
CA GLU A 140 -30.01 0.67 -9.83
C GLU A 140 -31.09 1.30 -10.72
N GLU A 141 -30.74 1.68 -11.95
CA GLU A 141 -31.68 2.28 -12.92
C GLU A 141 -32.64 1.25 -13.52
N ASN A 142 -32.20 0.01 -13.68
CA ASN A 142 -33.02 -1.12 -14.13
C ASN A 142 -32.71 -2.39 -13.32
N PRO A 143 -33.49 -2.67 -12.27
CA PRO A 143 -33.30 -3.85 -11.41
C PRO A 143 -33.46 -5.20 -12.13
N GLU A 144 -34.15 -5.24 -13.27
CA GLU A 144 -34.34 -6.47 -14.06
C GLU A 144 -33.19 -6.74 -15.05
N ASP A 145 -32.19 -5.87 -15.10
CA ASP A 145 -31.01 -6.04 -15.96
C ASP A 145 -30.04 -7.10 -15.40
N THR A 146 -30.43 -8.35 -15.61
CA THR A 146 -29.65 -9.56 -15.25
C THR A 146 -28.26 -9.60 -15.89
N LYS A 147 -28.06 -8.94 -17.03
CA LYS A 147 -26.76 -8.87 -17.71
C LYS A 147 -25.80 -7.97 -16.95
N SER A 148 -26.26 -6.77 -16.57
CA SER A 148 -25.47 -5.83 -15.75
C SER A 148 -25.19 -6.39 -14.36
N GLU A 149 -26.13 -7.13 -13.77
CA GLU A 149 -25.91 -7.84 -12.51
C GLU A 149 -24.81 -8.89 -12.62
N ARG A 150 -24.87 -9.77 -13.63
CA ARG A 150 -23.85 -10.81 -13.83
C ARG A 150 -22.46 -10.21 -14.04
N GLU A 151 -22.37 -9.13 -14.82
CA GLU A 151 -21.10 -8.46 -15.08
C GLU A 151 -20.57 -7.72 -13.85
N PHE A 152 -21.45 -7.12 -13.04
CA PHE A 152 -21.11 -6.55 -11.75
C PHE A 152 -20.47 -7.59 -10.81
N ARG A 153 -21.12 -8.76 -10.66
CA ARG A 153 -20.61 -9.87 -9.83
C ARG A 153 -19.27 -10.41 -10.34
N ARG A 154 -19.12 -10.56 -11.66
CA ARG A 154 -17.88 -11.00 -12.29
C ARG A 154 -16.72 -10.06 -11.96
N ILE A 155 -16.94 -8.75 -12.09
CA ILE A 155 -15.92 -7.73 -11.81
C ILE A 155 -15.59 -7.65 -10.31
N GLN A 156 -16.57 -7.83 -9.41
CA GLN A 156 -16.30 -7.94 -7.97
C GLN A 156 -15.34 -9.09 -7.67
N GLY A 157 -15.59 -10.28 -8.23
CA GLY A 157 -14.71 -11.45 -8.05
C GLY A 157 -13.30 -11.24 -8.60
N GLU A 158 -13.16 -10.60 -9.76
CA GLU A 158 -11.84 -10.21 -10.29
C GLU A 158 -11.14 -9.22 -9.37
N TRP A 159 -11.85 -8.19 -8.91
CA TRP A 159 -11.29 -7.16 -8.06
C TRP A 159 -10.69 -7.73 -6.77
N LYS A 160 -11.34 -8.72 -6.14
CA LYS A 160 -10.79 -9.38 -4.93
C LYS A 160 -9.43 -10.01 -5.18
N LYS A 161 -9.29 -10.72 -6.30
CA LYS A 161 -8.02 -11.37 -6.68
C LYS A 161 -6.91 -10.33 -6.84
N TYR A 162 -7.19 -9.24 -7.54
CA TYR A 162 -6.22 -8.15 -7.72
C TYR A 162 -5.94 -7.38 -6.43
N ALA A 163 -6.93 -7.24 -5.55
CA ALA A 163 -6.77 -6.60 -4.24
C ALA A 163 -5.82 -7.41 -3.33
N ILE A 164 -5.87 -8.75 -3.38
CA ILE A 164 -4.92 -9.62 -2.67
C ILE A 164 -3.51 -9.40 -3.24
N GLY A 165 -3.34 -9.35 -4.57
CA GLY A 165 -2.04 -9.07 -5.19
C GLY A 165 -1.43 -7.74 -4.74
N ARG A 166 -2.26 -6.68 -4.67
CA ARG A 166 -1.85 -5.38 -4.12
C ARG A 166 -1.49 -5.48 -2.64
N ALA A 167 -2.31 -6.17 -1.83
CA ALA A 167 -2.06 -6.32 -0.40
C ALA A 167 -0.72 -7.02 -0.14
N THR A 168 -0.38 -8.05 -0.92
CA THR A 168 0.90 -8.75 -0.84
C THR A 168 2.08 -7.80 -1.09
N LEU A 169 2.02 -6.96 -2.14
CA LEU A 169 3.07 -5.96 -2.41
C LEU A 169 3.25 -4.97 -1.24
N MET A 170 2.13 -4.55 -0.63
CA MET A 170 2.17 -3.63 0.51
C MET A 170 2.63 -4.28 1.81
N LEU A 171 2.36 -5.57 1.98
CA LEU A 171 2.90 -6.37 3.08
C LEU A 171 4.42 -6.48 2.98
N PHE A 172 4.96 -6.76 1.79
CA PHE A 172 6.41 -6.75 1.56
C PHE A 172 7.02 -5.37 1.79
N ALA A 173 6.37 -4.30 1.31
CA ALA A 173 6.84 -2.93 1.56
C ALA A 173 6.86 -2.58 3.06
N SER A 174 5.83 -2.98 3.80
CA SER A 174 5.74 -2.80 5.25
C SER A 174 6.81 -3.59 5.99
N ALA A 175 6.99 -4.88 5.65
CA ALA A 175 8.01 -5.74 6.26
C ALA A 175 9.43 -5.21 6.02
N ALA A 176 9.73 -4.76 4.80
CA ALA A 176 11.00 -4.11 4.48
C ALA A 176 11.18 -2.80 5.26
N GLY A 177 10.11 -2.00 5.41
CA GLY A 177 10.13 -0.78 6.22
C GLY A 177 10.42 -1.04 7.70
N ILE A 178 9.77 -2.05 8.30
CA ILE A 178 9.99 -2.46 9.69
C ILE A 178 11.40 -3.01 9.88
N TYR A 179 11.89 -3.81 8.93
CA TYR A 179 13.25 -4.34 8.98
C TYR A 179 14.30 -3.22 8.90
N SER A 180 14.07 -2.17 8.10
CA SER A 180 14.94 -0.98 8.09
C SER A 180 14.97 -0.31 9.46
N VAL A 181 13.84 -0.19 10.17
CA VAL A 181 13.80 0.34 11.56
C VAL A 181 14.64 -0.52 12.50
N PHE A 182 14.57 -1.85 12.37
CA PHE A 182 15.40 -2.75 13.19
C PHE A 182 16.90 -2.58 12.93
N VAL A 183 17.29 -2.33 11.68
CA VAL A 183 18.69 -2.04 11.31
C VAL A 183 19.19 -0.74 11.96
N ASP A 184 18.36 0.31 12.12
CA ASP A 184 18.76 1.50 12.91
C ASP A 184 19.11 1.11 14.35
N GLY A 185 18.27 0.29 14.99
CA GLY A 185 18.48 -0.15 16.38
C GLY A 185 19.74 -1.01 16.57
N LYS A 186 20.16 -1.76 15.54
CA LYS A 186 21.37 -2.59 15.57
C LYS A 186 22.66 -1.76 15.60
N PHE A 187 22.65 -0.58 14.98
CA PHE A 187 23.82 0.32 14.88
C PHE A 187 23.75 1.51 15.84
N ALA A 188 22.74 1.55 16.71
CA ALA A 188 22.54 2.57 17.73
C ALA A 188 23.33 2.33 19.03
N ASN A 189 24.00 1.17 19.16
CA ASN A 189 24.80 0.78 20.32
C ASN A 189 26.29 0.70 19.97
#